data_AF-A0A2S8SU08-F1
#
_entry.id   AF-A0A2S8SU08-F1
#
_cell.length_a   1.000
_cell.length_b   1.000
_cell.length_c   1.000
_cell.angle_alpha   90.00
_cell.angle_beta   90.00
_cell.angle_gamma   90.00
#
_symmetry.space_group_name_H-M   'P 1'
#
loop_
_entity.id
_entity.type
_entity.pdbx_description
1 polymer ?
#
loop_
_entity_poly.entity_id
_entity_poly.type
_entity_poly.pdbx_seq_one_letter_code
_entity_poly.pdbx_strand_id
1 'polypeptide(L)'
;MSHFVYLYRDQNGKPRYVGYGESSERALSHMSQTHNLALEMLLENENLKLEIAGPFENEYAARAVETSLISALAPDANIALGERNHRFRPIGVPLQFSERYALSPLSREELLGKLEVYDSNIYLCVLIQNVDFYDEQGHIRRGYEPANPPTDEEILERVKRWWQLRRKLEEWNEDSTKSPSILLGIHGKPGAQFVIASLLTDRKNWNAASVSPENASRFEVPVLETPNLDAAELRGRRISLDAGLRFNQGGLILFP
;
A
#
# COMPACT_ATOMS: atom_id res chain seq x y z
N MET A 1 -28.49 23.77 -2.76
CA MET A 1 -27.22 24.53 -2.82
C MET A 1 -26.29 23.80 -3.77
N SER A 2 -25.40 24.51 -4.45
CA SER A 2 -24.42 23.90 -5.34
C SER A 2 -23.13 23.67 -4.55
N HIS A 3 -22.39 22.59 -4.84
CA HIS A 3 -21.19 22.23 -4.07
C HIS A 3 -20.01 22.09 -5.02
N PHE A 4 -18.89 22.75 -4.70
CA PHE A 4 -17.70 22.78 -5.55
C PHE A 4 -16.45 22.45 -4.75
N VAL A 5 -15.46 21.89 -5.44
CA VAL A 5 -14.11 21.70 -4.91
C VAL A 5 -13.14 22.41 -5.84
N TYR A 6 -12.18 23.13 -5.29
CA TYR A 6 -11.18 23.86 -6.03
C TYR A 6 -9.76 23.51 -5.60
N LEU A 7 -8.83 23.58 -6.54
CA LEU A 7 -7.41 23.25 -6.38
C LEU A 7 -6.55 24.37 -6.96
N TYR A 8 -5.64 24.88 -6.15
CA TYR A 8 -4.57 25.77 -6.56
C TYR A 8 -3.30 24.98 -6.85
N ARG A 9 -2.68 25.24 -8.01
CA ARG A 9 -1.36 24.71 -8.41
C ARG A 9 -0.40 25.84 -8.71
N ASP A 10 0.88 25.62 -8.47
CA ASP A 10 1.92 26.52 -8.98
C ASP A 10 2.16 26.32 -10.49
N GLN A 11 3.05 27.12 -11.08
CA GLN A 11 3.38 27.06 -12.50
C GLN A 11 4.03 25.72 -12.93
N ASN A 12 4.63 24.98 -11.99
CA ASN A 12 5.20 23.66 -12.23
C ASN A 12 4.14 22.54 -12.09
N GLY A 13 2.90 22.90 -11.77
CA GLY A 13 1.81 21.97 -11.54
C GLY A 13 1.78 21.36 -10.14
N LYS A 14 2.63 21.81 -9.21
CA LYS A 14 2.62 21.30 -7.82
C LYS A 14 1.33 21.76 -7.13
N PRO A 15 0.54 20.86 -6.53
CA PRO A 15 -0.61 21.21 -5.70
C PRO A 15 -0.20 22.07 -4.49
N ARG A 16 -0.85 23.22 -4.28
CA ARG A 16 -0.55 24.13 -3.16
C ARG A 16 -1.70 24.26 -2.16
N TYR A 17 -2.95 24.20 -2.61
CA TYR A 17 -4.13 24.24 -1.73
C TYR A 17 -5.36 23.61 -2.38
N VAL A 18 -6.18 22.93 -1.60
CA VAL A 18 -7.50 22.40 -1.99
C VAL A 18 -8.56 22.94 -1.04
N GLY A 19 -9.73 23.33 -1.55
CA GLY A 19 -10.83 23.78 -0.72
C GLY A 19 -12.21 23.47 -1.28
N TYR A 20 -13.21 23.54 -0.41
CA TYR A 20 -14.63 23.41 -0.70
C TYR A 20 -15.35 24.77 -0.68
N GLY A 21 -16.37 24.91 -1.54
CA GLY A 21 -17.27 26.07 -1.53
C GLY A 21 -18.68 25.77 -2.01
N GLU A 22 -19.64 26.55 -1.53
CA GLU A 22 -21.04 26.51 -1.98
C GLU A 22 -21.28 27.30 -3.29
N SER A 23 -20.24 27.97 -3.78
CA SER A 23 -20.21 28.63 -5.09
C SER A 23 -18.82 28.52 -5.70
N SER A 24 -18.74 28.62 -7.04
CA SER A 24 -17.46 28.67 -7.73
C SER A 24 -16.68 29.95 -7.41
N GLU A 25 -17.35 31.06 -7.04
CA GLU A 25 -16.65 32.29 -6.64
C GLU A 25 -15.97 32.18 -5.27
N ARG A 26 -16.33 31.18 -4.44
CA ARG A 26 -15.66 30.96 -3.15
C ARG A 26 -14.15 30.83 -3.31
N ALA A 27 -13.69 30.18 -4.38
CA ALA A 27 -12.27 30.07 -4.68
C ALA A 27 -11.61 31.45 -4.82
N LEU A 28 -12.27 32.38 -5.53
CA LEU A 28 -11.78 33.74 -5.79
C LEU A 28 -11.82 34.64 -4.54
N SER A 29 -12.69 34.34 -3.56
CA SER A 29 -12.81 35.13 -2.33
C SER A 29 -11.52 35.18 -1.50
N HIS A 30 -10.64 34.18 -1.65
CA HIS A 30 -9.34 34.16 -0.99
C HIS A 30 -8.39 35.27 -1.47
N MET A 31 -8.60 35.82 -2.68
CA MET A 31 -7.78 36.93 -3.19
C MET A 31 -8.03 38.24 -2.43
N SER A 32 -9.16 38.36 -1.74
CA SER A 32 -9.52 39.56 -0.99
C SER A 32 -9.20 39.43 0.50
N GLN A 33 -9.44 38.26 1.09
CA GLN A 33 -9.12 37.98 2.49
C GLN A 33 -9.22 36.48 2.78
N THR A 34 -8.25 35.90 3.49
CA THR A 34 -8.29 34.50 3.93
C THR A 34 -7.85 34.40 5.38
N HIS A 35 -8.43 33.46 6.14
CA HIS A 35 -8.03 33.14 7.52
C HIS A 35 -6.87 32.13 7.56
N ASN A 36 -6.45 31.64 6.40
CA ASN A 36 -5.32 30.73 6.24
C ASN A 36 -4.10 31.52 5.78
N LEU A 37 -3.22 31.88 6.72
CA LEU A 37 -1.98 32.62 6.50
C LEU A 37 -1.09 31.97 5.43
N ALA A 38 -1.01 30.64 5.40
CA ALA A 38 -0.21 29.94 4.40
C ALA A 38 -0.77 30.13 2.99
N LEU A 39 -2.10 30.09 2.83
CA LEU A 39 -2.76 30.36 1.55
C LEU A 39 -2.63 31.83 1.14
N GLU A 40 -2.70 32.76 2.10
CA GLU A 40 -2.51 34.20 1.87
C GLU A 40 -1.13 34.47 1.26
N MET A 41 -0.08 33.95 1.90
CA MET A 41 1.29 34.09 1.41
C MET A 41 1.48 33.49 0.01
N LEU A 42 0.79 32.41 -0.33
CA LEU A 42 0.87 31.82 -1.67
C LEU A 42 0.21 32.69 -2.73
N LEU A 43 -0.97 33.26 -2.43
CA LEU A 43 -1.70 34.11 -3.37
C LEU A 43 -0.98 35.43 -3.64
N GLU A 44 -0.21 35.94 -2.68
CA GLU A 44 0.58 37.16 -2.85
C GLU A 44 1.88 36.94 -3.63
N ASN A 45 2.54 35.79 -3.44
CA ASN A 45 3.91 35.58 -3.90
C ASN A 45 4.03 34.67 -5.13
N GLU A 46 2.96 33.96 -5.50
CA GLU A 46 2.99 32.98 -6.57
C GLU A 46 1.88 33.20 -7.60
N ASN A 47 2.21 32.97 -8.87
CA ASN A 47 1.22 32.94 -9.93
C ASN A 47 0.58 31.54 -9.97
N LEU A 48 -0.53 31.39 -9.26
CA LEU A 48 -1.23 30.12 -9.11
C LEU A 48 -2.28 29.91 -10.20
N LYS A 49 -2.39 28.67 -10.67
CA LYS A 49 -3.49 28.20 -11.51
C LYS A 49 -4.62 27.66 -10.63
N LEU A 50 -5.83 28.15 -10.85
CA LEU A 50 -7.05 27.68 -10.19
C LEU A 50 -7.80 26.68 -11.07
N GLU A 51 -8.11 25.52 -10.52
CA GLU A 51 -8.93 24.47 -11.13
C GLU A 51 -10.18 24.25 -10.24
N ILE A 52 -11.37 24.14 -10.85
CA ILE A 52 -12.65 23.99 -10.13
C ILE A 52 -13.38 22.76 -10.67
N ALA A 53 -13.89 21.91 -9.78
CA ALA A 53 -14.73 20.77 -10.08
C ALA A 53 -16.10 20.92 -9.41
N GLY A 54 -17.15 20.51 -10.13
CA GLY A 54 -18.54 20.56 -9.67
C GLY A 54 -19.49 21.11 -10.74
N PRO A 55 -20.77 21.35 -10.39
CA PRO A 55 -21.34 21.12 -9.06
C PRO A 55 -21.44 19.62 -8.74
N PHE A 56 -21.13 19.25 -7.50
CA PHE A 56 -21.39 17.93 -6.95
C PHE A 56 -22.83 17.82 -6.46
N GLU A 57 -23.34 16.59 -6.39
CA GLU A 57 -24.74 16.30 -6.04
C GLU A 57 -25.16 16.78 -4.63
N ASN A 58 -24.23 16.77 -3.68
CA ASN A 58 -24.46 17.14 -2.29
C ASN A 58 -23.15 17.53 -1.59
N GLU A 59 -23.25 18.11 -0.40
CA GLU A 59 -22.09 18.50 0.41
C GLU A 59 -21.19 17.30 0.71
N TYR A 60 -21.78 16.15 1.06
CA TYR A 60 -21.04 14.94 1.39
C TYR A 60 -20.08 14.52 0.26
N ALA A 61 -20.57 14.49 -0.98
CA ALA A 61 -19.76 14.17 -2.16
C ALA A 61 -18.63 15.19 -2.37
N ALA A 62 -18.91 16.48 -2.23
CA ALA A 62 -17.89 17.52 -2.39
C ALA A 62 -16.82 17.46 -1.28
N ARG A 63 -17.22 17.25 -0.02
CA ARG A 63 -16.31 17.04 1.12
C ARG A 63 -15.48 15.78 0.97
N ALA A 64 -16.07 14.72 0.41
CA ALA A 64 -15.35 13.49 0.12
C ALA A 64 -14.24 13.71 -0.92
N VAL A 65 -14.55 14.46 -1.99
CA VAL A 65 -13.58 14.82 -3.03
C VAL A 65 -12.50 15.77 -2.50
N GLU A 66 -12.88 16.82 -1.76
CA GLU A 66 -11.95 17.76 -1.10
C GLU A 66 -10.93 16.98 -0.24
N THR A 67 -11.44 16.17 0.68
CA THR A 67 -10.62 15.40 1.62
C THR A 67 -9.73 14.38 0.89
N SER A 68 -10.26 13.73 -0.15
CA SER A 68 -9.49 12.83 -1.01
C SER A 68 -8.33 13.56 -1.70
N LEU A 69 -8.57 14.73 -2.28
CA LEU A 69 -7.53 15.51 -2.94
C LEU A 69 -6.46 16.01 -1.96
N ILE A 70 -6.86 16.52 -0.78
CA ILE A 70 -5.92 16.97 0.26
C ILE A 70 -4.98 15.82 0.66
N SER A 71 -5.55 14.66 0.97
CA SER A 71 -4.76 13.50 1.42
C SER A 71 -3.95 12.82 0.31
N ALA A 72 -4.40 12.87 -0.94
CA ALA A 72 -3.65 12.32 -2.08
C ALA A 72 -2.47 13.20 -2.49
N LEU A 73 -2.68 14.52 -2.51
CA LEU A 73 -1.77 15.49 -3.10
C LEU A 73 -0.84 16.15 -2.08
N ALA A 74 -1.15 16.04 -0.78
CA ALA A 74 -0.43 16.67 0.32
C ALA A 74 -0.04 18.13 0.05
N PRO A 75 -1.01 19.01 -0.30
CA PRO A 75 -0.74 20.42 -0.57
C PRO A 75 -0.24 21.15 0.69
N ASP A 76 0.81 21.97 0.53
CA ASP A 76 1.53 22.57 1.65
C ASP A 76 0.68 23.53 2.51
N ALA A 77 -0.35 24.18 1.94
CA ALA A 77 -1.16 25.17 2.66
C ALA A 77 -2.46 24.61 3.26
N ASN A 78 -2.77 23.33 3.11
CA ASN A 78 -3.88 22.72 3.83
C ASN A 78 -3.46 22.34 5.25
N ILE A 79 -4.16 22.89 6.25
CA ILE A 79 -3.84 22.66 7.68
C ILE A 79 -4.35 21.29 8.16
N ALA A 80 -5.52 20.86 7.68
CA ALA A 80 -6.17 19.62 8.11
C ALA A 80 -6.34 18.66 6.94
N LEU A 81 -6.15 17.37 7.21
CA LEU A 81 -6.29 16.28 6.24
C LEU A 81 -7.75 15.85 6.00
N GLY A 82 -8.72 16.48 6.65
CA GLY A 82 -10.14 16.11 6.59
C GLY A 82 -10.49 14.77 7.28
N GLU A 83 -11.74 14.34 7.10
CA GLU A 83 -12.31 13.13 7.69
C GLU A 83 -11.61 11.85 7.19
N ARG A 84 -11.26 10.95 8.10
CA ARG A 84 -10.49 9.73 7.77
C ARG A 84 -11.16 8.87 6.70
N ASN A 85 -12.48 8.80 6.69
CA ASN A 85 -13.26 7.95 5.77
C ASN A 85 -13.30 8.50 4.34
N HIS A 86 -12.93 9.77 4.15
CA HIS A 86 -12.90 10.43 2.85
C HIS A 86 -11.50 10.63 2.30
N ARG A 87 -10.47 10.26 3.07
CA ARG A 87 -9.09 10.38 2.60
C ARG A 87 -8.84 9.43 1.44
N PHE A 88 -8.08 9.91 0.46
CA PHE A 88 -7.64 9.12 -0.66
C PHE A 88 -6.84 7.94 -0.13
N ARG A 89 -7.22 6.77 -0.63
CA ARG A 89 -6.58 5.51 -0.33
C ARG A 89 -5.90 5.01 -1.59
N PRO A 90 -4.66 4.48 -1.51
CA PRO A 90 -4.25 3.53 -2.52
C PRO A 90 -5.26 2.40 -2.52
N ILE A 91 -5.69 2.07 -3.72
CA ILE A 91 -6.62 1.00 -3.95
C ILE A 91 -5.97 -0.30 -3.42
N GLY A 92 -6.71 -1.11 -2.67
CA GLY A 92 -6.26 -2.41 -2.13
C GLY A 92 -5.92 -2.44 -0.64
N VAL A 93 -5.61 -1.30 -0.02
CA VAL A 93 -5.16 -1.26 1.38
C VAL A 93 -6.35 -1.03 2.35
N PRO A 94 -6.44 -1.76 3.48
CA PRO A 94 -7.47 -1.52 4.51
C PRO A 94 -7.46 -0.08 5.05
N LEU A 95 -8.64 0.43 5.43
CA LEU A 95 -8.84 1.82 5.87
C LEU A 95 -7.95 2.21 7.06
N GLN A 96 -7.69 1.27 7.98
CA GLN A 96 -6.83 1.54 9.13
C GLN A 96 -5.38 1.89 8.74
N PHE A 97 -4.94 1.52 7.54
CA PHE A 97 -3.58 1.73 7.04
C PHE A 97 -3.50 2.80 5.93
N SER A 98 -4.58 3.52 5.64
CA SER A 98 -4.65 4.47 4.52
C SER A 98 -3.57 5.56 4.56
N GLU A 99 -3.19 6.00 5.76
CA GLU A 99 -2.17 7.03 5.96
C GLU A 99 -0.76 6.58 5.54
N ARG A 100 -0.50 5.27 5.49
CA ARG A 100 0.81 4.72 5.10
C ARG A 100 1.18 4.98 3.64
N TYR A 101 0.20 5.34 2.82
CA TYR A 101 0.46 5.76 1.45
C TYR A 101 1.15 7.10 1.33
N ALA A 102 0.81 8.04 2.23
CA ALA A 102 1.38 9.37 2.24
C ALA A 102 2.86 9.34 2.67
N LEU A 103 3.30 8.27 3.32
CA LEU A 103 4.70 8.05 3.63
C LEU A 103 5.52 7.86 2.34
N SER A 104 6.79 8.25 2.42
CA SER A 104 7.78 7.94 1.40
C SER A 104 7.80 6.43 1.13
N PRO A 105 7.87 6.02 -0.15
CA PRO A 105 8.12 4.63 -0.49
C PRO A 105 9.38 4.12 0.19
N LEU A 106 9.31 2.91 0.74
CA LEU A 106 10.41 2.27 1.45
C LEU A 106 11.59 2.04 0.51
N SER A 107 12.73 2.64 0.86
CA SER A 107 14.04 2.28 0.29
C SER A 107 14.48 0.89 0.74
N ARG A 108 15.59 0.40 0.17
CA ARG A 108 16.22 -0.86 0.61
C ARG A 108 16.56 -0.79 2.11
N GLU A 109 17.21 0.28 2.53
CA GLU A 109 17.68 0.46 3.90
C GLU A 109 16.52 0.56 4.89
N GLU A 110 15.46 1.30 4.53
CA GLU A 110 14.28 1.42 5.38
C GLU A 110 13.52 0.10 5.51
N LEU A 111 13.41 -0.66 4.41
CA LEU A 111 12.79 -1.98 4.44
C LEU A 111 13.59 -2.93 5.35
N LEU A 112 14.92 -2.97 5.21
CA LEU A 112 15.78 -3.80 6.06
C LEU A 112 15.75 -3.37 7.52
N GLY A 113 15.84 -2.07 7.80
CA GLY A 113 15.78 -1.54 9.16
C GLY A 113 14.46 -1.87 9.88
N LYS A 114 13.34 -1.99 9.13
CA LYS A 114 12.06 -2.48 9.68
C LYS A 114 12.05 -3.98 9.97
N LEU A 115 12.89 -4.75 9.29
CA LEU A 115 12.89 -6.21 9.36
C LEU A 115 14.01 -6.77 10.25
N GLU A 116 15.05 -5.99 10.54
CA GLU A 116 16.23 -6.40 11.33
C GLU A 116 15.85 -6.89 12.73
N VAL A 117 14.76 -6.36 13.31
CA VAL A 117 14.24 -6.76 14.62
C VAL A 117 13.77 -8.22 14.70
N TYR A 118 13.60 -8.91 13.57
CA TYR A 118 13.10 -10.28 13.52
C TYR A 118 14.20 -11.36 13.44
N ASP A 119 15.44 -11.02 13.80
CA ASP A 119 16.57 -11.94 13.99
C ASP A 119 16.70 -12.97 12.84
N SER A 120 16.73 -12.43 11.63
CA SER A 120 17.00 -13.17 10.42
C SER A 120 17.68 -12.27 9.39
N ASN A 121 18.65 -12.85 8.70
CA ASN A 121 19.34 -12.21 7.57
C ASN A 121 18.65 -12.50 6.23
N ILE A 122 17.47 -13.13 6.26
CA ILE A 122 16.74 -13.54 5.05
C ILE A 122 15.26 -13.30 5.25
N TYR A 123 14.63 -12.64 4.29
CA TYR A 123 13.19 -12.40 4.24
C TYR A 123 12.62 -13.01 2.97
N LEU A 124 11.46 -13.66 3.07
CA LEU A 124 10.80 -14.25 1.91
C LEU A 124 9.84 -13.23 1.33
N CYS A 125 10.13 -12.75 0.12
CA CYS A 125 9.20 -11.87 -0.58
C CYS A 125 8.51 -12.64 -1.71
N VAL A 126 7.20 -12.49 -1.82
CA VAL A 126 6.40 -13.10 -2.87
C VAL A 126 5.55 -12.07 -3.61
N LEU A 127 5.51 -12.19 -4.93
CA LEU A 127 4.74 -11.32 -5.81
C LEU A 127 3.37 -11.94 -6.07
N ILE A 128 2.33 -11.22 -5.68
CA ILE A 128 0.94 -11.58 -5.93
C ILE A 128 0.42 -10.77 -7.11
N GLN A 129 0.11 -11.47 -8.19
CA GLN A 129 -0.46 -10.89 -9.40
C GLN A 129 -1.98 -10.74 -9.29
N ASN A 130 -2.57 -9.96 -10.19
CA ASN A 130 -4.03 -9.87 -10.36
C ASN A 130 -4.55 -11.01 -11.26
N VAL A 131 -4.25 -12.25 -10.88
CA VAL A 131 -4.72 -13.45 -11.59
C VAL A 131 -5.14 -14.48 -10.55
N ASP A 132 -6.34 -15.01 -10.72
CA ASP A 132 -6.85 -16.11 -9.91
C ASP A 132 -6.22 -17.43 -10.32
N PHE A 133 -5.96 -18.28 -9.34
CA PHE A 133 -5.47 -19.64 -9.56
C PHE A 133 -6.50 -20.61 -9.01
N TYR A 134 -6.78 -21.66 -9.76
CA TYR A 134 -7.63 -22.76 -9.32
C TYR A 134 -6.73 -23.96 -9.03
N ASP A 135 -6.91 -24.57 -7.88
CA ASP A 135 -6.29 -25.88 -7.64
C ASP A 135 -7.10 -27.01 -8.30
N GLU A 136 -6.51 -28.21 -8.36
CA GLU A 136 -7.16 -29.42 -8.88
C GLU A 136 -8.48 -29.78 -8.17
N GLN A 137 -8.70 -29.29 -6.94
CA GLN A 137 -9.93 -29.50 -6.18
C GLN A 137 -10.97 -28.39 -6.41
N GLY A 138 -10.66 -27.42 -7.26
CA GLY A 138 -11.52 -26.29 -7.60
C GLY A 138 -11.52 -25.16 -6.59
N HIS A 139 -10.64 -25.17 -5.58
CA HIS A 139 -10.49 -24.03 -4.68
C HIS A 139 -9.77 -22.89 -5.39
N ILE A 140 -10.32 -21.69 -5.20
CA ILE A 140 -9.77 -20.47 -5.78
C ILE A 140 -8.75 -19.84 -4.83
N ARG A 141 -7.54 -19.62 -5.31
CA ARG A 141 -6.55 -18.73 -4.71
C ARG A 141 -6.60 -17.42 -5.47
N ARG A 142 -7.35 -16.47 -4.93
CA ARG A 142 -7.62 -15.19 -5.59
C ARG A 142 -6.33 -14.42 -5.86
N GLY A 143 -6.26 -13.82 -7.04
CA GLY A 143 -5.32 -12.76 -7.35
C GLY A 143 -5.62 -11.53 -6.51
N TYR A 144 -4.75 -10.54 -6.61
CA TYR A 144 -4.94 -9.28 -5.91
C TYR A 144 -5.39 -8.19 -6.88
N GLU A 145 -6.67 -7.82 -6.80
CA GLU A 145 -7.29 -6.70 -7.52
C GLU A 145 -7.35 -5.50 -6.56
N PRO A 146 -6.51 -4.46 -6.73
CA PRO A 146 -6.51 -3.32 -5.82
C PRO A 146 -7.90 -2.67 -5.68
N ALA A 147 -8.65 -2.53 -6.78
CA ALA A 147 -10.02 -1.97 -6.82
C ALA A 147 -11.01 -2.67 -5.91
N ASN A 148 -10.85 -3.98 -5.75
CA ASN A 148 -11.70 -4.81 -4.96
C ASN A 148 -10.84 -5.89 -4.29
N PRO A 149 -10.07 -5.53 -3.25
CA PRO A 149 -9.09 -6.42 -2.68
C PRO A 149 -9.77 -7.67 -2.10
N PRO A 150 -9.13 -8.85 -2.19
CA PRO A 150 -9.62 -10.05 -1.52
C PRO A 150 -9.72 -9.86 0.01
N THR A 151 -10.45 -10.75 0.68
CA THR A 151 -10.49 -10.73 2.15
C THR A 151 -9.13 -11.04 2.76
N ASP A 152 -8.96 -10.75 4.05
CA ASP A 152 -7.69 -11.02 4.75
C ASP A 152 -7.35 -12.52 4.74
N GLU A 153 -8.35 -13.39 4.84
CA GLU A 153 -8.20 -14.84 4.73
C GLU A 153 -7.73 -15.26 3.33
N GLU A 154 -8.29 -14.67 2.29
CA GLU A 154 -7.92 -14.94 0.89
C GLU A 154 -6.50 -14.43 0.58
N ILE A 155 -6.13 -13.24 1.09
CA ILE A 155 -4.77 -12.71 1.00
C ILE A 155 -3.79 -13.64 1.71
N LEU A 156 -4.13 -14.09 2.94
CA LEU A 156 -3.29 -15.01 3.70
C LEU A 156 -3.04 -16.30 2.92
N GLU A 157 -4.09 -16.95 2.44
CA GLU A 157 -4.00 -18.18 1.65
C GLU A 157 -3.16 -17.97 0.38
N ARG A 158 -3.37 -16.86 -0.33
CA ARG A 158 -2.63 -16.55 -1.55
C ARG A 158 -1.15 -16.25 -1.31
N VAL A 159 -0.83 -15.60 -0.18
CA VAL A 159 0.53 -15.21 0.18
C VAL A 159 1.33 -16.38 0.72
N LYS A 160 0.73 -17.32 1.46
CA LYS A 160 1.47 -18.48 2.00
C LYS A 160 1.63 -19.65 1.00
N ARG A 161 0.78 -19.75 -0.03
CA ARG A 161 0.75 -20.86 -1.00
C ARG A 161 0.74 -20.40 -2.46
N TRP A 162 1.37 -21.08 -3.40
CA TRP A 162 2.28 -22.24 -3.34
C TRP A 162 3.61 -21.79 -3.94
N TRP A 163 4.72 -22.01 -3.25
CA TRP A 163 6.00 -21.40 -3.60
C TRP A 163 7.11 -22.41 -3.82
N GLN A 164 7.96 -22.16 -4.82
CA GLN A 164 9.05 -23.07 -5.18
C GLN A 164 10.21 -22.99 -4.18
N LEU A 165 10.12 -23.77 -3.11
CA LEU A 165 11.03 -23.71 -1.95
C LEU A 165 11.90 -24.97 -1.78
N ARG A 166 11.68 -26.03 -2.59
CA ARG A 166 12.34 -27.34 -2.43
C ARG A 166 13.85 -27.30 -2.20
N ARG A 167 14.57 -26.42 -2.91
CA ARG A 167 16.04 -26.30 -2.83
C ARG A 167 16.56 -25.76 -1.50
N LYS A 168 15.70 -25.14 -0.69
CA LYS A 168 16.05 -24.49 0.57
C LYS A 168 15.50 -25.19 1.80
N LEU A 169 14.51 -26.06 1.63
CA LEU A 169 13.88 -26.75 2.75
C LEU A 169 14.85 -27.65 3.51
N GLU A 170 15.76 -28.35 2.83
CA GLU A 170 16.76 -29.18 3.50
C GLU A 170 17.62 -28.33 4.46
N GLU A 171 18.17 -27.22 3.94
CA GLU A 171 18.94 -26.25 4.73
C GLU A 171 18.14 -25.68 5.91
N TRP A 172 16.86 -25.35 5.71
CA TRP A 172 16.00 -24.76 6.75
C TRP A 172 15.52 -25.77 7.79
N ASN A 173 15.38 -27.04 7.41
CA ASN A 173 15.01 -28.12 8.31
C ASN A 173 16.18 -28.52 9.21
N GLU A 174 17.41 -28.47 8.70
CA GLU A 174 18.63 -28.67 9.50
C GLU A 174 18.89 -27.49 10.42
N ASP A 175 18.70 -26.27 9.94
CA ASP A 175 18.95 -25.04 10.68
C ASP A 175 17.86 -23.98 10.44
N SER A 176 16.88 -23.94 11.35
CA SER A 176 15.81 -22.95 11.33
C SER A 176 16.28 -21.50 11.38
N THR A 177 17.51 -21.23 11.86
CA THR A 177 18.07 -19.86 11.90
C THR A 177 18.44 -19.33 10.51
N LYS A 178 18.54 -20.22 9.51
CA LYS A 178 18.74 -19.86 8.11
C LYS A 178 17.44 -19.69 7.34
N SER A 179 16.30 -20.02 7.95
CA SER A 179 15.01 -19.79 7.33
C SER A 179 14.58 -18.34 7.47
N PRO A 180 13.73 -17.84 6.55
CA PRO A 180 13.09 -16.54 6.71
C PRO A 180 12.35 -16.47 8.04
N SER A 181 12.33 -15.28 8.68
CA SER A 181 11.47 -14.99 9.84
C SER A 181 10.20 -14.24 9.45
N ILE A 182 10.21 -13.59 8.28
CA ILE A 182 9.10 -12.83 7.72
C ILE A 182 8.81 -13.28 6.29
N LEU A 183 7.52 -13.40 5.98
CA LEU A 183 6.97 -13.55 4.64
C LEU A 183 6.25 -12.25 4.25
N LEU A 184 6.72 -11.60 3.19
CA LEU A 184 6.11 -10.42 2.59
C LEU A 184 5.32 -10.78 1.34
N GLY A 185 4.03 -10.49 1.35
CA GLY A 185 3.18 -10.46 0.16
C GLY A 185 3.24 -9.10 -0.49
N ILE A 186 3.61 -9.04 -1.77
CA ILE A 186 3.84 -7.80 -2.51
C ILE A 186 2.99 -7.80 -3.77
N HIS A 187 2.36 -6.67 -4.07
CA HIS A 187 1.61 -6.47 -5.31
C HIS A 187 2.20 -5.30 -6.11
N GLY A 188 2.00 -5.31 -7.43
CA GLY A 188 2.37 -4.22 -8.32
C GLY A 188 3.65 -4.45 -9.13
N LYS A 189 3.90 -3.55 -10.07
CA LYS A 189 5.10 -3.55 -10.93
C LYS A 189 6.25 -2.81 -10.23
N PRO A 190 7.54 -3.11 -10.54
CA PRO A 190 8.67 -2.39 -9.95
C PRO A 190 8.50 -0.86 -10.00
N GLY A 191 8.75 -0.19 -8.88
CA GLY A 191 8.51 1.26 -8.71
C GLY A 191 7.06 1.66 -8.39
N ALA A 192 6.11 0.73 -8.51
CA ALA A 192 4.70 0.86 -8.08
C ALA A 192 4.30 -0.31 -7.15
N GLN A 193 5.28 -0.94 -6.51
CA GLN A 193 5.08 -2.05 -5.60
C GLN A 193 4.56 -1.56 -4.25
N PHE A 194 3.73 -2.36 -3.61
CA PHE A 194 3.32 -2.16 -2.22
C PHE A 194 3.10 -3.49 -1.50
N VAL A 195 3.23 -3.46 -0.19
CA VAL A 195 3.07 -4.63 0.66
C VAL A 195 1.58 -4.85 0.95
N ILE A 196 1.07 -6.04 0.65
CA ILE A 196 -0.31 -6.45 0.94
C ILE A 196 -0.41 -7.31 2.20
N ALA A 197 0.71 -7.92 2.60
CA ALA A 197 0.85 -8.72 3.81
C ALA A 197 2.30 -8.74 4.31
N SER A 198 2.49 -8.71 5.62
CA SER A 198 3.74 -9.05 6.30
C SER A 198 3.43 -10.02 7.43
N LEU A 199 3.91 -11.26 7.32
CA LEU A 199 3.57 -12.38 8.19
C LEU A 199 4.81 -12.91 8.89
N LEU A 200 4.68 -13.27 10.17
CA LEU A 200 5.71 -14.05 10.87
C LEU A 200 5.63 -15.51 10.44
N THR A 201 6.79 -16.05 10.05
CA THR A 201 6.92 -17.47 9.68
C THR A 201 7.17 -18.32 10.91
N ASP A 202 6.60 -19.52 10.94
CA ASP A 202 6.93 -20.53 11.94
C ASP A 202 8.16 -21.33 11.51
N ARG A 203 9.33 -20.82 11.88
CA ARG A 203 10.65 -21.33 11.48
C ARG A 203 10.93 -22.76 11.94
N LYS A 204 10.22 -23.25 12.95
CA LYS A 204 10.43 -24.61 13.50
C LYS A 204 9.64 -25.67 12.75
N ASN A 205 8.64 -25.27 11.98
CA ASN A 205 7.66 -26.18 11.39
C ASN A 205 7.79 -26.33 9.86
N TRP A 206 8.97 -26.06 9.29
CA TRP A 206 9.25 -26.34 7.88
C TRP A 206 9.14 -27.84 7.51
N ASN A 207 9.43 -28.75 8.45
CA ASN A 207 9.23 -30.19 8.26
C ASN A 207 7.75 -30.58 8.12
N ALA A 208 6.84 -29.77 8.67
CA ALA A 208 5.40 -29.97 8.57
C ALA A 208 4.75 -29.16 7.45
N ALA A 209 5.55 -28.45 6.64
CA ALA A 209 5.05 -27.62 5.56
C ALA A 209 4.33 -28.47 4.50
N SER A 210 3.07 -28.12 4.22
CA SER A 210 2.27 -28.78 3.19
C SER A 210 2.96 -28.67 1.82
N VAL A 211 2.90 -29.75 1.06
CA VAL A 211 3.37 -29.80 -0.33
C VAL A 211 2.17 -29.61 -1.26
N SER A 212 2.35 -28.84 -2.34
CA SER A 212 1.33 -28.68 -3.36
C SER A 212 0.98 -30.04 -3.99
N PRO A 213 -0.31 -30.40 -4.08
CA PRO A 213 -0.75 -31.65 -4.73
C PRO A 213 -0.27 -31.77 -6.19
N GLU A 214 -0.26 -30.64 -6.90
CA GLU A 214 0.05 -30.54 -8.33
C GLU A 214 1.56 -30.56 -8.61
N ASN A 215 2.38 -30.18 -7.63
CA ASN A 215 3.80 -29.99 -7.83
C ASN A 215 4.61 -30.15 -6.54
N ALA A 216 5.32 -31.29 -6.43
CA ALA A 216 6.17 -31.61 -5.29
C ALA A 216 7.38 -30.67 -5.06
N SER A 217 7.58 -29.67 -5.91
CA SER A 217 8.58 -28.60 -5.69
C SER A 217 8.01 -27.34 -5.04
N ARG A 218 6.68 -27.25 -4.90
CA ARG A 218 6.00 -26.10 -4.33
C ARG A 218 5.43 -26.42 -2.95
N PHE A 219 5.63 -25.49 -2.03
CA PHE A 219 5.31 -25.67 -0.62
C PHE A 219 4.52 -24.48 -0.09
N GLU A 220 3.76 -24.74 0.96
CA GLU A 220 3.20 -23.72 1.83
C GLU A 220 4.28 -23.20 2.76
N VAL A 221 4.33 -21.90 2.96
CA VAL A 221 5.19 -21.29 3.99
C VAL A 221 4.50 -21.46 5.34
N PRO A 222 5.12 -22.11 6.33
CA PRO A 222 4.56 -22.21 7.67
C PRO A 222 4.56 -20.82 8.31
N VAL A 223 3.39 -20.41 8.82
CA VAL A 223 3.19 -19.14 9.54
C VAL A 223 2.66 -19.44 10.94
N LEU A 224 2.76 -18.47 11.86
CA LEU A 224 2.24 -18.64 13.22
C LEU A 224 0.73 -18.93 13.22
N GLU A 225 0.25 -19.66 14.24
CA GLU A 225 -1.17 -20.09 14.36
C GLU A 225 -2.18 -18.93 14.32
N THR A 226 -1.80 -17.79 14.89
CA THR A 226 -2.56 -16.54 14.83
C THR A 226 -1.86 -15.56 13.88
N PRO A 227 -2.08 -15.66 12.56
CA PRO A 227 -1.40 -14.82 11.58
C PRO A 227 -1.87 -13.37 11.68
N ASN A 228 -0.92 -12.45 11.69
CA ASN A 228 -1.15 -11.01 11.54
C ASN A 228 -0.60 -10.57 10.18
N LEU A 229 -1.46 -10.13 9.26
CA LEU A 229 -1.06 -9.63 7.94
C LEU A 229 -0.26 -8.32 7.97
N ASP A 230 -0.11 -7.71 9.13
CA ASP A 230 0.67 -6.50 9.35
C ASP A 230 1.72 -6.67 10.46
N ALA A 231 2.27 -7.88 10.62
CA ALA A 231 3.20 -8.20 11.70
C ALA A 231 4.44 -7.29 11.78
N ALA A 232 4.89 -6.73 10.65
CA ALA A 232 6.02 -5.80 10.57
C ALA A 232 5.61 -4.33 10.32
N GLU A 233 4.32 -4.00 10.45
CA GLU A 233 3.76 -2.68 10.15
C GLU A 233 4.02 -2.20 8.70
N LEU A 234 4.15 -3.16 7.78
CA LEU A 234 4.47 -2.90 6.39
C LEU A 234 3.24 -2.89 5.48
N ARG A 235 2.10 -3.45 5.88
CA ARG A 235 0.90 -3.53 5.04
C ARG A 235 0.47 -2.13 4.60
N GLY A 236 0.31 -1.94 3.30
CA GLY A 236 0.00 -0.66 2.67
C GLY A 236 1.18 0.28 2.42
N ARG A 237 2.41 -0.07 2.82
CA ARG A 237 3.60 0.70 2.46
C ARG A 237 3.96 0.48 1.00
N ARG A 238 4.23 1.59 0.31
CA ARG A 238 4.86 1.59 -1.01
C ARG A 238 6.31 1.17 -0.89
N ILE A 239 6.83 0.53 -1.92
CA ILE A 239 8.22 0.13 -2.04
C ILE A 239 8.82 0.90 -3.21
N SER A 240 9.96 1.51 -2.97
CA SER A 240 10.68 2.28 -3.98
C SER A 240 11.34 1.37 -5.02
N LEU A 241 11.70 1.93 -6.18
CA LEU A 241 12.41 1.17 -7.20
C LEU A 241 13.82 0.76 -6.74
N ASP A 242 14.47 1.60 -5.95
CA ASP A 242 15.81 1.39 -5.38
C ASP A 242 15.85 0.34 -4.26
N ALA A 243 14.70 -0.07 -3.71
CA ALA A 243 14.62 -1.23 -2.83
C ALA A 243 15.14 -2.53 -3.50
N GLY A 244 15.12 -2.58 -4.84
CA GLY A 244 15.76 -3.64 -5.60
C GLY A 244 15.04 -4.98 -5.58
N LEU A 245 13.75 -5.02 -5.21
CA LEU A 245 12.94 -6.23 -5.24
C LEU A 245 12.65 -6.67 -6.67
N ARG A 246 13.40 -7.68 -7.12
CA ARG A 246 13.26 -8.30 -8.44
C ARG A 246 12.89 -9.77 -8.27
N PHE A 247 11.64 -10.09 -8.59
CA PHE A 247 11.12 -11.45 -8.49
C PHE A 247 11.57 -12.31 -9.66
N ASN A 248 11.82 -13.59 -9.41
CA ASN A 248 12.05 -14.56 -10.47
C ASN A 248 10.73 -14.90 -11.21
N GLN A 249 10.78 -15.76 -12.23
CA GLN A 249 9.60 -16.21 -12.97
C GLN A 249 8.54 -16.89 -12.07
N GLY A 250 8.95 -17.44 -10.93
CA GLY A 250 8.06 -18.03 -9.92
C GLY A 250 7.44 -17.01 -8.96
N GLY A 251 7.71 -15.71 -9.14
CA GLY A 251 7.18 -14.66 -8.28
C GLY A 251 7.78 -14.65 -6.87
N LEU A 252 8.98 -15.19 -6.67
CA LEU A 252 9.59 -15.34 -5.35
C LEU A 252 11.03 -14.82 -5.32
N ILE A 253 11.44 -14.27 -4.18
CA ILE A 253 12.82 -13.87 -3.90
C ILE A 253 13.13 -14.05 -2.41
N LEU A 254 14.35 -14.53 -2.12
CA LEU A 254 14.97 -14.41 -0.81
C LEU A 254 15.71 -13.08 -0.76
N PHE A 255 15.23 -12.18 0.08
CA PHE A 255 15.77 -10.84 0.24
C PHE A 255 16.72 -10.84 1.44
N PRO A 256 18.01 -10.53 1.25
CA PRO A 256 18.99 -10.45 2.32
C PRO A 256 18.89 -9.11 3.05
#